data_AF-A0A0R1VJC8-F1
#
_entry.id   AF-A0A0R1VJC8-F1
#
_cell.length_a   1.000
_cell.length_b   1.000
_cell.length_c   1.000
_cell.angle_alpha   90.00
_cell.angle_beta   90.00
_cell.angle_gamma   90.00
#
_symmetry.space_group_name_H-M   'P 1'
#
loop_
_entity.id
_entity.type
_entity.pdbx_description
1 polymer ?
#
loop_
_entity_poly.entity_id
_entity_poly.type
_entity_poly.pdbx_seq_one_letter_code
_entity_poly.pdbx_strand_id
1 'polypeptide(L)'
;MQFLIKEFKEFISRGNVIDLAVGVIIGSAFTAIVKSLVDYLINPFIGLFIGGIDFSDWVFKVGDATFKFGSFLNAVINFLIISFVVFLIVKLVNKLTPHHEEEEAPEPVTPEVKLLEEIRDTLKEKNK
;
A
#
# COMPACT_ATOMS: atom_id res chain seq x y z
N MET A 1 -23.80 20.85 -19.06
CA MET A 1 -23.68 19.52 -18.44
C MET A 1 -22.91 18.51 -19.30
N GLN A 2 -23.26 18.31 -20.58
CA GLN A 2 -22.59 17.30 -21.43
C GLN A 2 -21.10 17.56 -21.69
N PHE A 3 -20.68 18.84 -21.72
CA PHE A 3 -19.28 19.24 -21.91
C PHE A 3 -18.39 18.80 -20.74
N LEU A 4 -18.81 19.07 -19.51
CA LEU A 4 -18.10 18.66 -18.29
C LEU A 4 -17.98 17.13 -18.15
N ILE A 5 -19.00 16.37 -18.57
CA ILE A 5 -18.96 14.90 -18.52
C ILE A 5 -17.93 14.35 -19.53
N LYS A 6 -17.79 14.99 -20.70
CA LYS A 6 -16.76 14.62 -21.69
C LYS A 6 -15.35 14.93 -21.18
N GLU A 7 -15.11 16.13 -20.67
CA GLU A 7 -13.82 16.53 -20.08
C GLU A 7 -13.44 15.65 -18.87
N PHE A 8 -14.41 15.30 -18.03
CA PHE A 8 -14.20 14.41 -16.90
C PHE A 8 -13.84 13.00 -17.37
N LYS A 9 -14.55 12.45 -18.36
CA LYS A 9 -14.22 11.15 -18.96
C LYS A 9 -12.82 11.18 -19.55
N GLU A 10 -12.45 12.24 -20.25
CA GLU A 10 -11.12 12.41 -20.86
C GLU A 10 -10.02 12.56 -19.80
N PHE A 11 -10.33 13.21 -18.67
CA PHE A 11 -9.44 13.33 -17.52
C PHE A 11 -9.17 11.98 -16.84
N ILE A 12 -10.21 11.21 -16.54
CA ILE A 12 -10.06 9.88 -15.91
C ILE A 12 -9.50 8.84 -16.89
N SER A 13 -9.69 9.00 -18.20
CA SER A 13 -9.14 8.07 -19.20
C SER A 13 -7.62 8.15 -19.32
N ARG A 14 -6.97 9.11 -18.65
CA ARG A 14 -5.51 9.12 -18.48
C ARG A 14 -5.14 7.92 -17.61
N GLY A 15 -4.55 6.87 -18.18
CA GLY A 15 -4.24 5.60 -17.49
C GLY A 15 -3.56 5.78 -16.13
N ASN A 16 -2.58 6.68 -16.04
CA ASN A 16 -1.88 7.02 -14.80
C ASN A 16 -2.80 7.50 -13.65
N VAL A 17 -3.97 8.08 -13.96
CA VAL A 17 -4.95 8.54 -12.94
C VAL A 17 -5.79 7.39 -12.41
N ILE A 18 -6.17 6.44 -13.27
CA ILE A 18 -6.94 5.26 -12.86
C ILE A 18 -6.09 4.35 -11.98
N ASP A 19 -4.86 4.07 -12.39
CA ASP A 19 -3.96 3.18 -11.65
C ASP A 19 -3.62 3.76 -10.27
N LEU A 20 -3.39 5.08 -10.21
CA LEU A 20 -3.21 5.80 -8.96
C LEU A 20 -4.46 5.73 -8.07
N ALA A 21 -5.65 5.95 -8.64
CA ALA A 21 -6.90 5.90 -7.89
C ALA A 21 -7.16 4.50 -7.31
N VAL A 22 -6.94 3.45 -8.11
CA VAL A 22 -7.07 2.06 -7.68
C VAL A 22 -6.06 1.75 -6.57
N GLY A 23 -4.79 2.15 -6.73
CA GLY A 23 -3.76 1.96 -5.72
C GLY A 23 -4.09 2.62 -4.38
N VAL A 24 -4.60 3.85 -4.39
CA VAL A 24 -5.01 4.57 -3.16
C VAL A 24 -6.21 3.89 -2.49
N ILE A 25 -7.23 3.50 -3.28
CA ILE A 25 -8.43 2.84 -2.76
C ILE A 25 -8.06 1.49 -2.13
N ILE A 26 -7.31 0.65 -2.85
CA ILE A 26 -6.86 -0.66 -2.36
C ILE A 26 -5.96 -0.49 -1.14
N GLY A 27 -5.02 0.46 -1.15
CA GLY A 27 -4.12 0.73 -0.03
C GLY A 27 -4.88 1.14 1.24
N SER A 28 -5.90 1.99 1.10
CA SER A 28 -6.74 2.41 2.22
C SER A 28 -7.59 1.26 2.79
N ALA A 29 -8.19 0.44 1.91
CA ALA A 29 -8.97 -0.72 2.31
C ALA A 29 -8.10 -1.78 2.98
N PHE A 30 -6.91 -2.05 2.44
CA PHE A 30 -5.94 -2.98 3.01
C PHE A 30 -5.49 -2.53 4.40
N THR A 31 -5.18 -1.24 4.57
CA THR A 31 -4.82 -0.66 5.88
C THR A 31 -5.94 -0.87 6.89
N ALA A 32 -7.20 -0.71 6.49
CA ALA A 32 -8.35 -0.95 7.36
C ALA A 32 -8.48 -2.43 7.79
N ILE A 33 -8.21 -3.38 6.89
CA ILE A 33 -8.19 -4.82 7.18
C ILE A 33 -7.08 -5.17 8.16
N VAL A 34 -5.87 -4.63 7.95
CA VAL A 34 -4.74 -4.85 8.87
C VAL A 34 -5.07 -4.27 10.24
N LYS A 35 -5.61 -3.05 10.28
CA LYS A 35 -6.00 -2.40 11.53
C LYS A 35 -7.05 -3.22 12.28
N SER A 36 -8.06 -3.76 11.59
CA SER A 36 -9.09 -4.58 12.22
C SER A 36 -8.54 -5.90 12.76
N LEU A 37 -7.60 -6.54 12.05
CA LEU A 37 -6.87 -7.72 12.54
C LEU A 37 -6.11 -7.39 13.84
N VAL A 38 -5.44 -6.24 13.90
CA VAL A 38 -4.73 -5.84 15.11
C VAL A 38 -5.69 -5.51 16.24
N ASP A 39 -6.68 -4.66 15.99
CA ASP A 39 -7.59 -4.18 17.02
C ASP A 39 -8.47 -5.29 17.61
N TYR A 40 -8.94 -6.22 16.77
CA TYR A 40 -9.94 -7.23 17.19
C TYR A 40 -9.36 -8.61 17.49
N LEU A 41 -8.17 -8.93 16.99
CA LEU A 41 -7.54 -10.23 17.25
C LEU A 41 -6.27 -10.05 18.07
N ILE A 42 -5.31 -9.24 17.61
CA ILE A 42 -4.00 -9.16 18.26
C ILE A 42 -4.09 -8.46 19.63
N ASN A 43 -4.77 -7.32 19.73
CA ASN A 43 -4.87 -6.55 20.98
C ASN A 43 -5.58 -7.33 22.10
N PRO A 44 -6.72 -8.02 21.87
CA PRO A 44 -7.32 -8.89 22.88
C PRO A 44 -6.42 -10.06 23.29
N PHE A 45 -5.69 -10.66 22.35
CA PHE A 45 -4.72 -11.72 22.67
C PHE A 45 -3.59 -11.18 23.57
N ILE A 46 -2.97 -10.06 23.19
CA ILE A 46 -1.94 -9.39 24.01
C ILE A 46 -2.50 -9.02 25.38
N GLY A 47 -3.72 -8.49 25.43
CA GLY A 47 -4.42 -8.14 26.67
C GLY A 47 -4.65 -9.35 27.58
N LEU A 48 -5.00 -10.51 27.04
CA LEU A 48 -5.20 -11.74 27.80
C LEU A 48 -3.90 -12.28 28.41
N PHE A 49 -2.78 -12.21 27.69
CA PHE A 49 -1.50 -12.78 28.14
C PHE A 49 -0.64 -11.82 28.97
N ILE A 50 -0.73 -10.51 28.73
CA ILE A 50 0.12 -9.49 29.38
C ILE A 50 -0.68 -8.63 30.37
N GLY A 51 -2.00 -8.87 30.51
CA GLY A 51 -2.82 -8.27 31.57
C GLY A 51 -3.38 -6.89 31.24
N GLY A 52 -3.62 -6.59 29.97
CA GLY A 52 -4.10 -5.28 29.51
C GLY A 52 -3.02 -4.22 29.61
N ILE A 53 -2.23 -4.07 28.54
CA ILE A 53 -1.22 -3.01 28.44
C ILE A 53 -1.93 -1.72 28.02
N ASP A 54 -2.39 -0.93 28.98
CA ASP A 54 -2.88 0.43 28.71
C ASP A 54 -2.09 1.45 29.51
N PHE A 55 -1.24 2.22 28.81
CA PHE A 55 -0.49 3.32 29.41
C PHE A 55 -1.24 4.66 29.36
N SER A 56 -2.49 4.73 28.91
CA SER A 56 -3.20 6.00 28.66
C SER A 56 -3.30 6.92 29.87
N ASP A 57 -3.29 6.35 31.08
CA ASP A 57 -3.34 7.10 32.34
C ASP A 57 -2.03 7.81 32.70
N TRP A 58 -0.95 7.51 31.98
CA TRP A 58 0.35 8.14 32.19
C TRP A 58 0.35 9.54 31.59
N VAL A 59 0.08 10.50 32.47
CA VAL A 59 -0.11 11.90 32.12
C VAL A 59 0.75 12.77 33.02
N PHE A 60 1.46 13.72 32.42
CA PHE A 60 2.23 14.74 33.12
C PHE A 60 1.53 16.08 32.97
N LYS A 61 1.30 16.79 34.09
CA LYS A 61 0.62 18.09 34.08
C LYS A 61 1.60 19.20 34.46
N VAL A 62 1.60 20.29 33.69
CA VAL A 62 2.38 21.50 33.97
C VAL A 62 1.44 22.69 33.82
N GLY A 63 1.03 23.29 34.94
CA GLY A 63 -0.02 24.31 34.95
C GLY A 63 -1.32 23.74 34.36
N ASP A 64 -1.89 24.45 33.38
CA ASP A 64 -3.08 24.01 32.65
C ASP A 64 -2.78 23.03 31.50
N ALA A 65 -1.50 22.79 31.18
CA ALA A 65 -1.11 21.89 30.11
C ALA A 65 -1.09 20.43 30.59
N THR A 66 -1.70 19.54 29.80
CA THR A 66 -1.79 18.10 30.07
C THR A 66 -1.05 17.31 28.99
N PHE A 67 0.10 16.74 29.34
CA PHE A 67 0.93 15.92 28.46
C PHE A 67 0.56 14.44 28.58
N LYS A 68 -0.11 13.89 27.57
CA LYS A 68 -0.53 12.48 27.52
C LYS A 68 0.54 11.57 26.92
N PHE A 69 1.71 11.49 27.55
CA PHE A 69 2.82 10.68 27.04
C PHE A 69 2.50 9.18 27.01
N GLY A 70 1.62 8.73 27.92
CA GLY A 70 1.08 7.38 27.92
C GLY A 70 0.31 7.00 26.65
N SER A 71 -0.62 7.87 26.22
CA SER A 71 -1.34 7.66 24.97
C SER A 71 -0.42 7.69 23.74
N PHE A 72 0.63 8.52 23.77
CA PHE A 72 1.64 8.52 22.72
C PHE A 72 2.42 7.19 22.68
N LEU A 73 2.84 6.67 23.85
CA LEU A 73 3.52 5.39 23.94
C LEU A 73 2.63 4.24 23.44
N ASN A 74 1.35 4.23 23.80
CA ASN A 74 0.36 3.29 23.26
C ASN A 74 0.29 3.37 21.72
N ALA A 75 0.29 4.57 21.15
CA ALA A 75 0.28 4.75 19.70
C ALA A 75 1.55 4.18 19.03
N VAL A 76 2.72 4.37 19.64
CA VAL A 76 3.99 3.80 19.17
C VAL A 76 3.97 2.27 19.22
N ILE A 77 3.52 1.69 20.34
CA ILE A 77 3.39 0.23 20.49
C ILE A 77 2.42 -0.33 19.44
N ASN A 78 1.26 0.29 19.27
CA ASN A 78 0.27 -0.12 18.27
C ASN A 78 0.83 -0.05 16.84
N PHE A 79 1.59 0.99 16.51
CA PHE A 79 2.27 1.09 15.22
C PHE A 79 3.29 -0.04 14.99
N LEU A 80 4.08 -0.39 16.01
CA LEU A 80 5.02 -1.51 15.94
C LEU A 80 4.30 -2.85 15.74
N ILE A 81 3.16 -3.06 16.41
CA ILE A 81 2.34 -4.26 16.22
C ILE A 81 1.78 -4.31 14.79
N ILE A 82 1.17 -3.22 14.31
CA ILE A 82 0.61 -3.14 12.95
C ILE A 82 1.69 -3.40 11.90
N SER A 83 2.82 -2.71 11.96
CA SER A 83 3.92 -2.90 11.01
C SER A 83 4.47 -4.32 11.04
N PHE A 84 4.57 -4.95 12.21
CA PHE A 84 4.98 -6.35 12.33
C PHE A 84 3.96 -7.31 11.70
N VAL A 85 2.67 -7.07 11.91
CA VAL A 85 1.59 -7.88 11.31
C VAL A 85 1.56 -7.72 9.78
N VAL A 86 1.69 -6.50 9.26
CA VAL A 86 1.84 -6.26 7.80
C VAL A 86 3.03 -7.03 7.26
N PHE A 87 4.17 -6.96 7.93
CA PHE A 87 5.37 -7.69 7.54
C PHE A 87 5.13 -9.20 7.49
N LEU A 88 4.44 -9.79 8.48
CA LEU A 88 4.09 -11.21 8.47
C LEU A 88 3.17 -11.57 7.31
N ILE A 89 2.16 -10.74 7.00
CA ILE A 89 1.26 -10.96 5.87
C ILE A 89 2.03 -10.90 4.55
N VAL A 90 2.86 -9.88 4.34
CA VAL A 90 3.68 -9.73 3.12
C VAL A 90 4.64 -10.92 2.99
N LYS A 91 5.30 -11.32 4.09
CA LYS A 91 6.18 -12.49 4.10
C LYS A 91 5.44 -13.79 3.78
N LEU A 92 4.20 -13.94 4.25
CA LEU A 92 3.37 -15.11 3.95
C LEU A 92 2.98 -15.12 2.47
N VAL A 93 2.54 -13.99 1.92
CA VAL A 93 2.22 -13.85 0.50
C VAL A 93 3.46 -14.15 -0.36
N ASN A 94 4.61 -13.54 -0.06
CA ASN A 94 5.86 -13.78 -0.77
C ASN A 94 6.37 -15.22 -0.66
N LYS A 95 5.94 -15.98 0.36
CA LYS A 95 6.27 -17.40 0.52
C LYS A 95 5.31 -18.31 -0.25
N LEU A 96 4.02 -17.94 -0.32
CA LEU A 96 2.97 -18.73 -0.98
C LEU A 96 2.87 -18.45 -2.48
N THR A 97 3.26 -17.25 -2.89
CA THR A 97 3.56 -16.93 -4.28
C THR A 97 5.01 -17.34 -4.49
N PRO A 98 5.32 -18.54 -5.03
CA PRO A 98 6.66 -18.78 -5.52
C PRO A 98 7.00 -17.63 -6.46
N HIS A 99 8.26 -17.14 -6.45
CA HIS A 99 8.81 -16.48 -7.61
C HIS A 99 8.66 -17.49 -8.78
N HIS A 100 7.50 -17.53 -9.42
CA HIS A 100 7.55 -17.28 -10.84
C HIS A 100 8.30 -15.96 -10.91
N GLU A 101 9.49 -15.99 -11.48
CA GLU A 101 9.77 -14.96 -12.45
C GLU A 101 8.46 -14.85 -13.23
N GLU A 102 7.62 -13.88 -12.87
CA GLU A 102 6.90 -13.18 -13.88
C GLU A 102 8.02 -12.86 -14.87
N GLU A 103 8.15 -13.69 -15.91
CA GLU A 103 8.26 -13.13 -17.24
C GLU A 103 7.32 -11.95 -17.16
N GLU A 104 7.90 -10.76 -16.94
CA GLU A 104 7.23 -9.50 -17.16
C GLU A 104 6.51 -9.76 -18.46
N ALA A 105 5.21 -10.07 -18.41
CA ALA A 105 4.49 -10.47 -19.60
C ALA A 105 4.69 -9.26 -20.48
N PRO A 106 5.51 -9.38 -21.56
CA PRO A 106 6.21 -8.24 -22.10
C PRO A 106 5.14 -7.21 -22.36
N GLU A 107 5.24 -6.05 -21.68
CA GLU A 107 4.22 -5.01 -21.73
C GLU A 107 3.73 -4.96 -23.17
N PRO A 108 2.42 -5.13 -23.42
CA PRO A 108 1.91 -5.46 -24.75
C PRO A 108 2.60 -4.56 -25.76
N VAL A 109 3.50 -5.15 -26.54
CA VAL A 109 4.55 -4.42 -27.27
C VAL A 109 3.88 -3.24 -27.93
N THR A 110 4.14 -2.03 -27.40
CA THR A 110 3.42 -0.87 -27.89
C THR A 110 3.69 -0.77 -29.38
N PRO A 111 2.76 -0.24 -30.19
CA PRO A 111 2.99 -0.09 -31.62
C PRO A 111 4.33 0.57 -31.93
N GLU A 112 4.78 1.47 -31.06
CA GLU A 112 6.10 2.11 -31.09
C GLU A 112 7.25 1.12 -30.91
N VAL A 113 7.22 0.23 -29.93
CA VAL A 113 8.29 -0.76 -29.72
C VAL A 113 8.37 -1.72 -30.90
N LYS A 114 7.25 -2.15 -31.49
CA LYS A 114 7.25 -2.95 -32.73
C LYS A 114 7.91 -2.19 -33.89
N LEU A 115 7.55 -0.92 -34.05
CA LEU A 115 8.09 -0.07 -35.11
C LEU A 115 9.61 0.15 -34.91
N LEU A 116 10.08 0.26 -33.66
CA LEU A 116 11.50 0.35 -33.33
C LEU A 116 12.26 -0.95 -33.62
N GLU A 117 11.65 -2.12 -33.41
CA GLU A 117 12.23 -3.41 -33.80
C GLU A 117 12.37 -3.52 -35.33
N GLU A 118 11.32 -3.15 -36.06
CA GLU A 118 11.34 -3.11 -37.53
C GLU A 118 12.41 -2.14 -38.06
N ILE A 119 12.54 -0.96 -37.46
CA ILE A 119 13.59 0.01 -37.79
C ILE A 119 14.98 -0.58 -37.49
N ARG A 120 15.18 -1.20 -36.32
CA ARG A 120 16.47 -1.82 -35.93
C ARG A 120 16.88 -2.87 -36.95
N ASP A 121 15.95 -3.72 -37.36
CA ASP A 121 16.21 -4.83 -38.26
C ASP A 121 16.51 -4.32 -39.67
N THR A 122 15.77 -3.32 -40.14
CA THR A 122 16.03 -2.62 -41.41
C THR A 122 17.40 -1.93 -41.43
N LEU A 123 17.81 -1.31 -40.31
CA LEU A 123 19.12 -0.67 -40.20
C LEU A 123 20.28 -1.68 -40.14
N LYS A 124 20.09 -2.84 -39.50
CA LYS A 124 21.07 -3.92 -39.50
C LYS A 124 21.27 -4.50 -40.89
N GLU A 125 20.20 -4.63 -41.67
CA GLU A 125 20.26 -5.12 -43.05
C GLU A 125 20.98 -4.13 -43.98
N LYS A 126 20.77 -2.82 -43.77
CA LYS A 126 21.39 -1.77 -44.59
C LYS A 126 22.86 -1.47 -44.25
N ASN A 127 23.30 -1.79 -43.03
CA ASN A 127 24.69 -1.62 -42.57
C ASN A 127 25.55 -2.88 -42.75
N LYS A 128 25.05 -3.88 -43.48
CA LYS A 128 25.77 -5.08 -43.88
C LYS A 128 26.20 -4.97 -45.34
#